data_AF-A0A1C0YT71-F1
#
_entry.id   AF-A0A1C0YT71-F1
#
_cell.length_a   1.000
_cell.length_b   1.000
_cell.length_c   1.000
_cell.angle_alpha   90.00
_cell.angle_beta   90.00
_cell.angle_gamma   90.00
#
_symmetry.space_group_name_H-M   'P 1'
#
loop_
_entity.id
_entity.type
_entity.pdbx_description
1 polymer ?
#
loop_
_entity_poly.entity_id
_entity_poly.type
_entity_poly.pdbx_seq_one_letter_code
_entity_poly.pdbx_strand_id
1 'polypeptide(L)'
;MGQDILAELAVGARTSLFIGMMTAILATLIGGFIGVLAGYIGGRFETFVMRVIDIVLTLPFLPLMIVVAVYIGPGVFTQIFVITLVLWAGKARQIRAQTLSIKSAGPVLAAKTMGASDFYIFRRHIIPGVFPLFIPQFVGSVNAAILMESSLSFLGMGDPTMKSWGSILYYANSRSGFLTDAWAWWIIPPGVCIVLVVLAFSFIGYYLEEKVNPRLGAYTVAPKRPKQHITTNEALVAHHIALRVENLTVQYPKNNAYTSVVSDVNFSVKEGEVLGIVGESGSGKSTVAAAIIQQLRGKAHVPTGSIYFEGQDVKQFSDEELRQLRGQQIGYIAQAAMNALNPVLSVERQLKEAIVAHAHVSKKEIDARIDEVLMQVGLEPKWRYAFSHELSGGMRQRVIIAMALINKPKFVIADEPTTGLDVIVQVEIIQLLRKLQQDMNLSMIFISHDLPAVLSITDRLIIMKYGHIVDFGPSRELAKTSTHPYTRRLIDAIPLLHPKKEQSYGATR
;
A
#
# COMPACT_ATOMS: atom_id res chain seq x y z
N MET A 1 34.68 -21.83 44.38
CA MET A 1 35.02 -22.27 43.01
C MET A 1 34.50 -21.22 42.04
N GLY A 2 35.38 -20.57 41.28
CA GLY A 2 34.96 -19.56 40.30
C GLY A 2 34.24 -20.22 39.13
N GLN A 3 33.06 -19.73 38.78
CA GLN A 3 32.36 -20.15 37.57
C GLN A 3 32.82 -19.25 36.40
N ASP A 4 33.24 -19.87 35.31
CA ASP A 4 33.60 -19.13 34.09
C ASP A 4 32.33 -18.70 33.34
N ILE A 5 31.95 -17.44 33.52
CA ILE A 5 30.75 -16.84 32.94
C ILE A 5 30.79 -16.88 31.41
N LEU A 6 31.96 -16.72 30.79
CA LEU A 6 32.09 -16.71 29.34
C LEU A 6 31.84 -18.10 28.77
N ALA A 7 32.41 -19.13 29.38
CA ALA A 7 32.14 -20.52 29.02
C ALA A 7 30.65 -20.87 29.20
N GLU A 8 30.02 -20.40 30.28
CA GLU A 8 28.59 -20.60 30.51
C GLU A 8 27.71 -19.90 29.48
N LEU A 9 28.05 -18.68 29.08
CA LEU A 9 27.35 -17.94 28.02
C LEU A 9 27.44 -18.65 26.66
N ALA A 10 28.62 -19.18 26.32
CA ALA A 10 28.83 -19.91 25.07
C ALA A 10 28.06 -21.23 25.02
N VAL A 11 28.06 -21.99 26.13
CA VAL A 11 27.26 -23.22 26.25
C VAL A 11 25.76 -22.90 26.24
N GLY A 12 25.36 -21.83 26.93
CA GLY A 12 23.99 -21.32 26.97
C GLY A 12 23.45 -20.97 25.58
N ALA A 13 24.30 -20.34 24.76
CA ALA A 13 23.96 -19.97 23.38
C ALA A 13 23.56 -21.18 22.54
N ARG A 14 24.29 -22.29 22.67
CA ARG A 14 24.01 -23.52 21.91
C ARG A 14 22.61 -24.04 22.20
N THR A 15 22.21 -24.09 23.48
CA THR A 15 20.89 -24.61 23.89
C THR A 15 19.76 -23.68 23.46
N SER A 16 19.88 -22.38 23.72
CA SER A 16 18.86 -21.38 23.35
C SER A 16 18.68 -21.29 21.82
N LEU A 17 19.77 -21.32 21.05
CA LEU A 17 19.70 -21.33 19.59
C LEU A 17 19.11 -22.63 19.04
N PHE A 18 19.46 -23.79 19.62
CA PHE A 18 18.91 -25.07 19.21
C PHE A 18 17.39 -25.13 19.39
N ILE A 19 16.90 -24.77 20.57
CA ILE A 19 15.45 -24.72 20.86
C ILE A 19 14.78 -23.70 19.93
N GLY A 20 15.32 -22.49 19.85
CA GLY A 20 14.78 -21.42 19.00
C GLY A 20 14.65 -21.82 17.53
N MET A 21 15.69 -22.43 16.95
CA MET A 21 15.67 -22.89 15.56
C MET A 21 14.73 -24.08 15.34
N MET A 22 14.78 -25.11 16.18
CA MET A 22 13.93 -26.30 16.01
C MET A 22 12.45 -25.94 16.11
N THR A 23 12.08 -25.13 17.11
CA THR A 23 10.72 -24.64 17.24
C THR A 23 10.31 -23.78 16.06
N ALA A 24 11.18 -22.90 15.57
CA ALA A 24 10.85 -22.05 14.44
C ALA A 24 10.61 -22.85 13.15
N ILE A 25 11.41 -23.90 12.90
CA ILE A 25 11.21 -24.82 11.78
C ILE A 25 9.85 -25.49 11.92
N LEU A 26 9.56 -26.12 13.07
CA LEU A 26 8.32 -26.85 13.28
C LEU A 26 7.10 -25.94 13.19
N ALA A 27 7.11 -24.79 13.87
CA ALA A 27 5.99 -23.86 13.88
C ALA A 27 5.69 -23.29 12.49
N THR A 28 6.73 -22.96 11.71
CA THR A 28 6.57 -22.42 10.36
C THR A 28 6.15 -23.50 9.36
N LEU A 29 6.65 -24.73 9.47
CA LEU A 29 6.23 -25.85 8.61
C LEU A 29 4.79 -26.27 8.89
N ILE A 30 4.45 -26.51 10.17
CA ILE A 30 3.09 -26.89 10.59
C ILE A 30 2.11 -25.77 10.25
N GLY A 31 2.43 -24.55 10.68
CA GLY A 31 1.61 -23.38 10.42
C GLY A 31 1.43 -23.13 8.92
N GLY A 32 2.52 -23.17 8.15
CA GLY A 32 2.45 -22.95 6.71
C GLY A 32 1.69 -24.02 5.96
N PHE A 33 1.88 -25.29 6.30
CA PHE A 33 1.13 -26.39 5.69
C PHE A 33 -0.38 -26.27 5.96
N ILE A 34 -0.76 -26.07 7.23
CA ILE A 34 -2.17 -25.90 7.62
C ILE A 34 -2.76 -24.64 6.99
N GLY A 35 -2.01 -23.53 6.98
CA GLY A 35 -2.44 -22.26 6.39
C GLY A 35 -2.69 -22.36 4.89
N VAL A 36 -1.77 -22.99 4.15
CA VAL A 36 -1.91 -23.24 2.70
C VAL A 36 -3.13 -24.12 2.43
N LEU A 37 -3.29 -25.23 3.17
CA LEU A 37 -4.44 -26.12 2.98
C LEU A 37 -5.76 -25.44 3.30
N ALA A 38 -5.84 -24.70 4.41
CA ALA A 38 -7.06 -24.00 4.82
C ALA A 38 -7.47 -22.94 3.79
N GLY A 39 -6.51 -22.12 3.32
CA GLY A 39 -6.79 -21.11 2.29
C GLY A 39 -7.11 -21.71 0.91
N TYR A 40 -6.54 -22.87 0.59
CA TYR A 40 -6.75 -23.53 -0.69
C TYR A 40 -8.08 -24.31 -0.76
N ILE A 41 -8.34 -25.20 0.20
CA ILE A 41 -9.55 -26.05 0.22
C ILE A 41 -10.79 -25.20 0.47
N GLY A 42 -10.73 -24.28 1.44
CA GLY A 42 -11.86 -23.43 1.82
C GLY A 42 -13.02 -24.16 2.52
N GLY A 43 -14.15 -23.48 2.66
CA GLY A 43 -15.41 -24.07 3.10
C GLY A 43 -15.43 -24.51 4.57
N ARG A 44 -16.02 -25.69 4.84
CA ARG A 44 -16.18 -26.22 6.21
C ARG A 44 -14.83 -26.54 6.88
N PHE A 45 -13.88 -27.06 6.11
CA PHE A 45 -12.53 -27.37 6.61
C PHE A 45 -11.81 -26.10 7.08
N GLU A 46 -11.82 -25.06 6.24
CA GLU A 46 -11.24 -23.76 6.60
C GLU A 46 -11.90 -23.18 7.85
N THR A 47 -13.23 -23.24 7.92
CA THR A 47 -13.97 -22.74 9.08
C THR A 47 -13.55 -23.47 10.35
N PHE A 48 -13.46 -24.81 10.32
CA PHE A 48 -13.02 -25.60 11.46
C PHE A 48 -11.58 -25.26 11.89
N VAL A 49 -10.65 -25.23 10.95
CA VAL A 49 -9.24 -24.88 11.20
C VAL A 49 -9.12 -23.48 11.81
N MET A 50 -9.88 -22.51 11.29
CA MET A 50 -9.87 -21.15 11.82
C MET A 50 -10.42 -21.08 13.24
N ARG A 51 -11.45 -21.85 13.59
CA ARG A 51 -11.93 -21.94 14.98
C ARG A 51 -10.87 -22.50 15.92
N VAL A 52 -10.15 -23.55 15.51
CA VAL A 52 -9.04 -24.10 16.29
C VAL A 52 -7.94 -23.06 16.48
N ILE A 53 -7.55 -22.35 15.41
CA ILE A 53 -6.55 -21.27 15.46
C ILE A 53 -7.01 -20.14 16.40
N ASP A 54 -8.27 -19.72 16.33
CA ASP A 54 -8.84 -18.68 17.18
C ASP A 54 -8.81 -19.08 18.66
N ILE A 55 -9.10 -20.35 18.97
CA ILE A 55 -8.98 -20.90 20.32
C ILE A 55 -7.51 -20.84 20.77
N VAL A 56 -6.57 -21.38 19.98
CA VAL A 56 -5.14 -21.39 20.35
C VAL A 56 -4.59 -19.98 20.60
N LEU A 57 -4.98 -19.00 19.78
CA LEU A 57 -4.51 -17.62 19.91
C LEU A 57 -5.15 -16.84 21.06
N THR A 58 -6.25 -17.34 21.63
CA THR A 58 -6.86 -16.77 22.84
C THR A 58 -6.32 -17.38 24.12
N LEU A 59 -5.61 -18.52 24.03
CA LEU A 59 -4.99 -19.14 25.21
C LEU A 59 -3.84 -18.26 25.74
N PRO A 60 -3.82 -17.97 27.05
CA PRO A 60 -2.70 -17.24 27.64
C PRO A 60 -1.47 -18.14 27.66
N PHE A 61 -0.44 -17.76 26.92
CA PHE A 61 0.72 -18.62 26.65
C PHE A 61 1.46 -19.03 27.94
N LEU A 62 1.71 -18.10 28.88
CA LEU A 62 2.43 -18.41 30.13
C LEU A 62 1.68 -19.42 31.02
N PRO A 63 0.38 -19.23 31.35
CA PRO A 63 -0.38 -20.23 32.08
C PRO A 63 -0.41 -21.60 31.39
N LEU A 64 -0.66 -21.63 30.07
CA LEU A 64 -0.67 -22.87 29.29
C LEU A 64 0.67 -23.60 29.40
N MET A 65 1.77 -22.86 29.28
CA MET A 65 3.12 -23.40 29.40
C MET A 65 3.39 -24.02 30.77
N ILE A 66 2.99 -23.35 31.85
CA ILE A 66 3.16 -23.87 33.22
C ILE A 66 2.41 -25.19 33.40
N VAL A 67 1.15 -25.25 32.96
CA VAL A 67 0.33 -26.47 33.07
C VAL A 67 0.95 -27.63 32.30
N VAL A 68 1.40 -27.38 31.07
CA VAL A 68 2.02 -28.43 30.24
C VAL A 68 3.37 -28.87 30.80
N ALA A 69 4.18 -27.93 31.30
CA ALA A 69 5.48 -28.23 31.93
C ALA A 69 5.33 -29.08 33.21
N VAL A 70 4.28 -28.85 34.01
CA VAL A 70 3.98 -29.67 35.20
C VAL A 70 3.64 -31.11 34.82
N TYR A 71 2.93 -31.32 33.72
CA TYR A 71 2.47 -32.66 33.32
C TYR A 71 3.55 -33.47 32.56
N ILE A 72 4.28 -32.83 31.65
CA ILE A 72 5.28 -33.49 30.80
C ILE A 72 6.67 -33.51 31.47
N GLY A 73 6.91 -32.58 32.40
CA GLY A 73 8.20 -32.37 33.05
C GLY A 73 9.09 -31.36 32.30
N PRO A 74 10.04 -30.71 33.00
CA PRO A 74 10.96 -29.76 32.40
C PRO A 74 11.95 -30.49 31.48
N GLY A 75 12.19 -29.94 30.29
CA GLY A 75 13.13 -30.52 29.33
C GLY A 75 13.10 -29.79 27.99
N VAL A 76 14.18 -29.96 27.23
CA VAL A 76 14.35 -29.34 25.90
C VAL A 76 13.20 -29.72 24.95
N PHE A 77 12.78 -30.99 24.95
CA PHE A 77 11.67 -31.45 24.12
C PHE A 77 10.33 -30.85 24.52
N THR A 78 10.08 -30.72 25.83
CA THR A 78 8.88 -30.06 26.35
C THR A 78 8.84 -28.61 25.87
N GLN A 79 9.94 -27.86 26.03
CA GLN A 79 10.02 -26.47 25.57
C GLN A 79 9.77 -26.36 24.06
N ILE A 80 10.42 -27.20 23.24
CA ILE A 80 10.21 -27.18 21.79
C ILE A 80 8.74 -27.44 21.45
N PHE A 81 8.12 -28.44 22.08
CA PHE A 81 6.73 -28.81 21.85
C PHE A 81 5.76 -27.69 22.19
N VAL A 82 5.84 -27.13 23.40
CA VAL A 82 4.84 -26.13 23.82
C VAL A 82 5.02 -24.80 23.10
N ILE A 83 6.26 -24.34 22.87
CA ILE A 83 6.50 -23.12 22.10
C ILE A 83 5.98 -23.31 20.66
N THR A 84 6.18 -24.49 20.06
CA THR A 84 5.62 -24.83 18.75
C THR A 84 4.10 -24.78 18.75
N LEU A 85 3.45 -25.35 19.77
CA LEU A 85 1.99 -25.40 19.96
C LEU A 85 1.35 -24.00 20.01
N VAL A 86 2.08 -22.99 20.50
CA VAL A 86 1.61 -21.61 20.54
C VAL A 86 1.88 -20.89 19.21
N LEU A 87 3.08 -21.04 18.65
CA LEU A 87 3.51 -20.24 17.50
C LEU A 87 2.85 -20.66 16.18
N TRP A 88 2.55 -21.95 15.96
CA TRP A 88 2.05 -22.44 14.67
C TRP A 88 0.75 -21.75 14.22
N ALA A 89 -0.16 -21.45 15.16
CA ALA A 89 -1.49 -20.93 14.87
C ALA A 89 -1.44 -19.53 14.23
N GLY A 90 -0.55 -18.66 14.73
CA GLY A 90 -0.31 -17.34 14.14
C GLY A 90 0.23 -17.45 12.72
N LYS A 91 1.15 -18.39 12.48
CA LYS A 91 1.75 -18.64 11.16
C LYS A 91 0.73 -19.20 10.17
N ALA A 92 -0.11 -20.12 10.62
CA ALA A 92 -1.22 -20.65 9.82
C ALA A 92 -2.20 -19.56 9.38
N ARG A 93 -2.60 -18.67 10.29
CA ARG A 93 -3.50 -17.55 9.99
C ARG A 93 -2.92 -16.62 8.92
N GLN A 94 -1.65 -16.23 9.06
CA GLN A 94 -0.99 -15.31 8.13
C GLN A 94 -0.80 -15.94 6.75
N ILE A 95 -0.32 -17.19 6.69
CA ILE A 95 -0.13 -17.92 5.42
C ILE A 95 -1.46 -18.22 4.72
N ARG A 96 -2.53 -18.50 5.48
CA ARG A 96 -3.89 -18.66 4.94
C ARG A 96 -4.40 -17.39 4.26
N ALA A 97 -4.23 -16.23 4.90
CA ALA A 97 -4.65 -14.96 4.32
C ALA A 97 -3.97 -14.68 2.97
N GLN A 98 -2.67 -14.97 2.88
CA GLN A 98 -1.89 -14.80 1.64
C GLN A 98 -2.26 -15.84 0.58
N THR A 99 -2.48 -17.09 0.99
CA THR A 99 -2.98 -18.16 0.09
C THR A 99 -4.30 -17.77 -0.55
N LEU A 100 -5.22 -17.18 0.23
CA LEU A 100 -6.50 -16.68 -0.28
C LEU A 100 -6.31 -15.55 -1.30
N SER A 101 -5.40 -14.60 -1.02
CA SER A 101 -5.07 -13.50 -1.93
C SER A 101 -4.49 -13.98 -3.26
N ILE A 102 -3.69 -15.05 -3.26
CA ILE A 102 -3.14 -15.63 -4.50
C ILE A 102 -4.19 -16.45 -5.23
N LYS A 103 -5.04 -17.18 -4.50
CA LYS A 103 -6.15 -17.95 -5.07
C LYS A 103 -7.17 -17.06 -5.80
N SER A 104 -7.39 -15.83 -5.33
CA SER A 104 -8.26 -14.85 -5.98
C SER A 104 -7.57 -14.01 -7.07
N ALA A 105 -6.28 -14.25 -7.37
CA ALA A 105 -5.56 -13.51 -8.38
C ALA A 105 -6.01 -13.87 -9.81
N GLY A 106 -6.04 -12.87 -10.69
CA GLY A 106 -6.48 -13.02 -12.09
C GLY A 106 -5.86 -14.20 -12.86
N PRO A 107 -4.54 -14.47 -12.78
CA PRO A 107 -3.93 -15.62 -13.46
C PRO A 107 -4.44 -16.98 -12.98
N VAL A 108 -4.79 -17.10 -11.70
CA VAL A 108 -5.31 -18.35 -11.10
C VAL A 108 -6.75 -18.57 -11.50
N LEU A 109 -7.56 -17.50 -11.48
CA LEU A 109 -8.95 -17.56 -11.95
C LEU A 109 -9.02 -17.89 -13.44
N ALA A 110 -8.14 -17.31 -14.25
CA ALA A 110 -8.02 -17.62 -15.68
C ALA A 110 -7.68 -19.10 -15.92
N ALA A 111 -6.69 -19.65 -15.21
CA ALA A 111 -6.35 -21.07 -15.28
C ALA A 111 -7.53 -21.96 -14.90
N LYS A 112 -8.30 -21.59 -13.87
CA LYS A 112 -9.50 -22.33 -13.45
C LYS A 112 -10.61 -22.28 -14.50
N THR A 113 -10.87 -21.14 -15.12
CA THR A 113 -11.86 -21.00 -16.19
C THR A 113 -11.46 -21.73 -17.47
N MET A 114 -10.16 -21.92 -17.71
CA MET A 114 -9.62 -22.73 -18.80
C MET A 114 -9.68 -24.25 -18.51
N GLY A 115 -10.30 -24.68 -17.41
CA GLY A 115 -10.48 -26.09 -17.06
C GLY A 115 -9.26 -26.75 -16.44
N ALA A 116 -8.28 -25.98 -15.94
CA ALA A 116 -7.13 -26.57 -15.24
C ALA A 116 -7.58 -27.25 -13.93
N SER A 117 -6.98 -28.41 -13.63
CA SER A 117 -7.32 -29.16 -12.43
C SER A 117 -6.88 -28.44 -11.16
N ASP A 118 -7.62 -28.66 -10.06
CA ASP A 118 -7.30 -28.10 -8.75
C ASP A 118 -5.85 -28.44 -8.33
N PHE A 119 -5.41 -29.69 -8.54
CA PHE A 119 -4.04 -30.10 -8.26
C PHE A 119 -2.99 -29.34 -9.09
N TYR A 120 -3.27 -29.07 -10.36
CA TYR A 120 -2.40 -28.27 -11.22
C TYR A 120 -2.29 -26.83 -10.69
N ILE A 121 -3.42 -26.21 -10.36
CA ILE A 121 -3.47 -24.85 -9.82
C ILE A 121 -2.68 -24.76 -8.51
N PHE A 122 -2.90 -25.73 -7.62
CA PHE A 122 -2.21 -25.82 -6.33
C PHE A 122 -0.69 -25.86 -6.50
N ARG A 123 -0.18 -26.79 -7.32
CA ARG A 123 1.26 -26.99 -7.51
C ARG A 123 1.91 -25.87 -8.32
N ARG A 124 1.24 -25.34 -9.34
CA ARG A 124 1.84 -24.40 -10.30
C ARG A 124 1.72 -22.93 -9.87
N HIS A 125 0.66 -22.57 -9.15
CA HIS A 125 0.38 -21.18 -8.81
C HIS A 125 0.38 -20.92 -7.30
N ILE A 126 -0.20 -21.81 -6.49
CA ILE A 126 -0.33 -21.56 -5.05
C ILE A 126 0.99 -21.80 -4.31
N ILE A 127 1.60 -22.99 -4.43
CA ILE A 127 2.86 -23.29 -3.72
C ILE A 127 3.97 -22.29 -4.06
N PRO A 128 4.28 -22.00 -5.34
CA PRO A 128 5.36 -21.07 -5.67
C PRO A 128 5.06 -19.63 -5.25
N GLY A 129 3.79 -19.23 -5.23
CA GLY A 129 3.38 -17.90 -4.79
C GLY A 129 3.49 -17.70 -3.28
N VAL A 130 3.22 -18.73 -2.49
CA VAL A 130 3.27 -18.66 -1.03
C VAL A 130 4.67 -18.96 -0.48
N PHE A 131 5.49 -19.77 -1.18
CA PHE A 131 6.81 -20.19 -0.70
C PHE A 131 7.75 -19.04 -0.26
N PRO A 132 7.87 -17.91 -1.00
CA PRO A 132 8.61 -16.74 -0.55
C PRO A 132 8.27 -16.23 0.85
N LEU A 133 7.01 -16.41 1.27
CA LEU A 133 6.49 -15.94 2.55
C LEU A 133 6.96 -16.80 3.72
N PHE A 134 7.45 -18.02 3.49
CA PHE A 134 7.94 -18.88 4.57
C PHE A 134 9.19 -18.29 5.25
N ILE A 135 9.99 -17.51 4.52
CA ILE A 135 11.23 -16.91 5.02
C ILE A 135 10.96 -15.87 6.13
N PRO A 136 10.16 -14.81 5.91
CA PRO A 136 9.85 -13.86 6.98
C PRO A 136 9.09 -14.52 8.13
N GLN A 137 8.27 -15.53 7.84
CA GLN A 137 7.57 -16.29 8.89
C GLN A 137 8.51 -17.11 9.76
N PHE A 138 9.49 -17.77 9.15
CA PHE A 138 10.56 -18.49 9.85
C PHE A 138 11.38 -17.57 10.74
N VAL A 139 11.85 -16.43 10.21
CA VAL A 139 12.62 -15.45 10.99
C VAL A 139 11.82 -14.94 12.18
N GLY A 140 10.56 -14.56 11.96
CA GLY A 140 9.67 -14.15 13.04
C GLY A 140 9.44 -15.25 14.08
N SER A 141 9.36 -16.52 13.66
CA SER A 141 9.28 -17.66 14.58
C SER A 141 10.57 -17.85 15.39
N VAL A 142 11.76 -17.70 14.79
CA VAL A 142 13.04 -17.79 15.50
C VAL A 142 13.10 -16.73 16.61
N ASN A 143 12.77 -15.48 16.27
CA ASN A 143 12.76 -14.38 17.23
C ASN A 143 11.81 -14.65 18.41
N ALA A 144 10.57 -15.05 18.11
CA ALA A 144 9.59 -15.36 19.14
C ALA A 144 10.00 -16.58 19.98
N ALA A 145 10.56 -17.63 19.35
CA ALA A 145 10.97 -18.85 20.02
C ALA A 145 12.14 -18.63 20.98
N ILE A 146 13.15 -17.84 20.60
CA ILE A 146 14.28 -17.50 21.48
C ILE A 146 13.80 -16.71 22.71
N LEU A 147 12.92 -15.72 22.51
CA LEU A 147 12.36 -14.93 23.61
C LEU A 147 11.48 -15.78 24.54
N MET A 148 10.65 -16.66 23.97
CA MET A 148 9.81 -17.59 24.75
C MET A 148 10.65 -18.62 25.50
N GLU A 149 11.67 -19.23 24.87
CA GLU A 149 12.59 -20.15 25.53
C GLU A 149 13.28 -19.48 26.71
N SER A 150 13.84 -18.28 26.50
CA SER A 150 14.53 -17.53 27.55
C SER A 150 13.58 -17.19 28.70
N SER A 151 12.33 -16.82 28.41
CA SER A 151 11.30 -16.55 29.41
C SER A 151 10.91 -17.81 30.21
N LEU A 152 10.76 -18.94 29.53
CA LEU A 152 10.39 -20.21 30.18
C LEU A 152 11.52 -20.76 31.05
N SER A 153 12.74 -20.71 30.55
CA SER A 153 13.91 -21.15 31.29
C SER A 153 14.19 -20.23 32.47
N PHE A 154 13.93 -18.91 32.34
CA PHE A 154 13.94 -17.96 33.46
C PHE A 154 12.90 -18.29 34.54
N LEU A 155 11.74 -18.82 34.17
CA LEU A 155 10.70 -19.27 35.12
C LEU A 155 10.98 -20.65 35.74
N GLY A 156 12.15 -21.24 35.46
CA GLY A 156 12.52 -22.56 35.99
C GLY A 156 11.92 -23.74 35.23
N MET A 157 11.33 -23.51 34.05
CA MET A 157 10.78 -24.57 33.17
C MET A 157 11.79 -25.06 32.11
N GLY A 158 13.06 -24.69 32.24
CA GLY A 158 14.15 -25.17 31.40
C GLY A 158 14.67 -26.53 31.85
N ASP A 159 15.41 -27.21 30.97
CA ASP A 159 16.11 -28.44 31.33
C ASP A 159 17.16 -28.14 32.43
N PRO A 160 17.09 -28.78 33.60
CA PRO A 160 18.03 -28.52 34.69
C PRO A 160 19.44 -29.01 34.39
N THR A 161 19.61 -29.94 33.44
CA THR A 161 20.90 -30.53 33.06
C THR A 161 21.64 -29.72 32.00
N MET A 162 20.94 -28.80 31.31
CA MET A 162 21.50 -27.97 30.25
C MET A 162 21.45 -26.49 30.62
N LYS A 163 22.54 -25.77 30.33
CA LYS A 163 22.56 -24.32 30.47
C LYS A 163 21.96 -23.67 29.23
N SER A 164 21.09 -22.71 29.41
CA SER A 164 20.53 -21.81 28.40
C SER A 164 20.65 -20.37 28.91
N TRP A 165 20.48 -19.37 28.04
CA TRP A 165 20.54 -17.98 28.51
C TRP A 165 19.46 -17.66 29.53
N GLY A 166 18.26 -18.22 29.36
CA GLY A 166 17.20 -18.09 30.35
C GLY A 166 17.52 -18.79 31.68
N SER A 167 18.15 -19.96 31.68
CA SER A 167 18.52 -20.63 32.94
C SER A 167 19.66 -19.93 33.67
N ILE A 168 20.59 -19.29 32.94
CA ILE A 168 21.61 -18.42 33.55
C ILE A 168 20.93 -17.26 34.29
N LEU A 169 19.93 -16.62 33.68
CA LEU A 169 19.14 -15.56 34.32
C LEU A 169 18.36 -16.07 35.54
N TYR A 170 17.80 -17.30 35.46
CA TYR A 170 17.13 -17.94 36.60
C TYR A 170 18.08 -18.18 37.78
N TYR A 171 19.28 -18.72 37.53
CA TYR A 171 20.27 -18.95 38.57
C TYR A 171 20.83 -17.64 39.14
N ALA A 172 20.96 -16.59 38.32
CA ALA A 172 21.29 -15.25 38.79
C ALA A 172 20.20 -14.70 39.72
N ASN A 173 18.92 -14.89 39.37
CA ASN A 173 17.79 -14.47 40.20
C ASN A 173 17.75 -15.18 41.55
N SER A 174 17.79 -16.51 41.52
CA SER A 174 17.67 -17.36 42.72
C SER A 174 18.83 -17.16 43.71
N ARG A 175 20.01 -16.72 43.24
CA ARG A 175 21.16 -16.38 44.07
C ARG A 175 21.17 -14.92 44.56
N SER A 176 20.06 -14.19 44.46
CA SER A 176 19.97 -12.76 44.79
C SER A 176 20.97 -11.88 44.02
N GLY A 177 21.34 -12.29 42.81
CA GLY A 177 22.24 -11.55 41.92
C GLY A 177 21.72 -10.16 41.53
N PHE A 178 20.40 -9.93 41.62
CA PHE A 178 19.77 -8.63 41.39
C PHE A 178 20.02 -7.62 42.52
N LEU A 179 20.26 -8.11 43.74
CA LEU A 179 20.44 -7.28 44.94
C LEU A 179 21.92 -7.11 45.32
N THR A 180 22.82 -7.71 44.55
CA THR A 180 24.28 -7.67 44.73
C THR A 180 24.91 -7.07 43.48
N ASP A 181 26.10 -6.46 43.57
CA ASP A 181 26.84 -5.89 42.42
C ASP A 181 27.23 -6.93 41.33
N ALA A 182 26.82 -8.19 41.49
CA ALA A 182 26.98 -9.27 40.53
C ALA A 182 26.05 -9.17 39.30
N TRP A 183 25.02 -8.30 39.33
CA TRP A 183 24.08 -8.11 38.22
C TRP A 183 24.75 -7.74 36.90
N ALA A 184 25.84 -6.97 36.95
CA ALA A 184 26.59 -6.55 35.77
C ALA A 184 27.19 -7.74 34.99
N TRP A 185 27.49 -8.85 35.66
CA TRP A 185 28.17 -10.00 35.08
C TRP A 185 27.26 -11.18 34.81
N TRP A 186 26.19 -11.35 35.60
CA TRP A 186 25.29 -12.50 35.48
C TRP A 186 23.98 -12.19 34.73
N ILE A 187 23.56 -10.93 34.64
CA ILE A 187 22.27 -10.54 34.05
C ILE A 187 22.46 -9.81 32.71
N ILE A 188 23.35 -8.82 32.65
CA ILE A 188 23.57 -8.05 31.42
C ILE A 188 24.06 -8.94 30.27
N PRO A 189 25.09 -9.79 30.44
CA PRO A 189 25.66 -10.50 29.29
C PRO A 189 24.67 -11.47 28.60
N PRO A 190 23.91 -12.34 29.31
CA PRO A 190 22.90 -13.16 28.66
C PRO A 190 21.81 -12.32 27.96
N GLY A 191 21.38 -11.21 28.58
CA GLY A 191 20.41 -10.30 27.98
C GLY A 191 20.91 -9.65 26.69
N VAL A 192 22.15 -9.18 26.68
CA VAL A 192 22.80 -8.62 25.48
C VAL A 192 22.96 -9.69 24.40
N CYS A 193 23.35 -10.92 24.75
CA CYS A 193 23.42 -12.03 23.80
C CYS A 193 22.06 -12.33 23.14
N ILE A 194 20.98 -12.38 23.92
CA ILE A 194 19.61 -12.56 23.41
C ILE A 194 19.27 -11.44 22.42
N VAL A 195 19.49 -10.18 22.80
CA VAL A 195 19.19 -9.01 21.94
C VAL A 195 20.00 -9.05 20.65
N LEU A 196 21.31 -9.28 20.73
CA LEU A 196 22.18 -9.31 19.56
C LEU A 196 21.79 -10.44 18.60
N VAL A 197 21.44 -11.62 19.12
CA VAL A 197 21.02 -12.74 18.27
C VAL A 197 19.66 -12.48 17.63
N VAL A 198 18.68 -11.96 18.37
CA VAL A 198 17.37 -11.60 17.81
C VAL A 198 17.51 -10.52 16.73
N LEU A 199 18.37 -9.51 16.95
CA LEU A 199 18.67 -8.50 15.95
C LEU A 199 19.39 -9.08 14.73
N ALA A 200 20.36 -9.96 14.93
CA ALA A 200 21.08 -10.63 13.84
C ALA A 200 20.14 -11.45 12.95
N PHE A 201 19.25 -12.27 13.55
CA PHE A 201 18.24 -13.01 12.79
C PHE A 201 17.24 -12.07 12.09
N SER A 202 16.86 -10.96 12.72
CA SER A 202 15.98 -9.96 12.12
C SER A 202 16.62 -9.31 10.88
N PHE A 203 17.88 -8.90 10.96
CA PHE A 203 18.61 -8.32 9.82
C PHE A 203 18.83 -9.33 8.70
N ILE A 204 19.19 -10.58 9.02
CA ILE A 204 19.29 -11.67 8.04
C ILE A 204 17.93 -11.86 7.36
N GLY A 205 16.84 -11.80 8.13
CA GLY A 205 15.49 -11.91 7.59
C GLY A 205 15.13 -10.79 6.64
N TYR A 206 15.39 -9.53 7.00
CA TYR A 206 15.13 -8.39 6.12
C TYR A 206 15.94 -8.47 4.83
N TYR A 207 17.21 -8.86 4.90
CA TYR A 207 18.05 -9.05 3.72
C TYR A 207 17.54 -10.17 2.81
N LEU A 208 17.13 -11.30 3.38
CA LEU A 208 16.53 -12.39 2.60
C LEU A 208 15.19 -11.98 2.00
N GLU A 209 14.36 -11.23 2.73
CA GLU A 209 13.09 -10.68 2.25
C GLU A 209 13.31 -9.71 1.07
N GLU A 210 14.30 -8.82 1.16
CA GLU A 210 14.67 -7.90 0.09
C GLU A 210 15.12 -8.62 -1.18
N LYS A 211 15.96 -9.67 -1.04
CA LYS A 211 16.39 -10.48 -2.20
C LYS A 211 15.28 -11.26 -2.86
N VAL A 212 14.31 -11.72 -2.08
CA VAL A 212 13.18 -12.49 -2.56
C VAL A 212 12.10 -11.57 -3.15
N ASN A 213 12.12 -10.27 -2.83
CA ASN A 213 11.17 -9.27 -3.30
C ASN A 213 11.84 -8.19 -4.17
N PRO A 214 11.91 -8.38 -5.51
CA PRO A 214 12.65 -7.49 -6.43
C PRO A 214 12.07 -6.07 -6.59
N ARG A 215 11.08 -5.68 -5.78
CA ARG A 215 10.46 -4.34 -5.81
C ARG A 215 11.20 -3.28 -4.98
N LEU A 216 12.19 -3.66 -4.19
CA LEU A 216 12.84 -2.76 -3.21
C LEU A 216 14.21 -2.20 -3.65
N GLY A 217 14.87 -2.80 -4.66
CA GLY A 217 16.28 -2.52 -4.99
C GLY A 217 16.58 -1.45 -6.06
N ALA A 218 15.58 -0.78 -6.64
CA ALA A 218 15.78 0.10 -7.81
C ALA A 218 15.57 1.60 -7.50
N TYR A 219 16.41 2.18 -6.63
CA TYR A 219 16.51 3.64 -6.47
C TYR A 219 17.96 4.09 -6.53
N THR A 220 18.46 4.38 -7.73
CA THR A 220 19.74 5.08 -7.95
C THR A 220 19.50 6.51 -8.43
N VAL A 221 20.07 7.47 -7.72
CA VAL A 221 20.02 8.92 -7.96
C VAL A 221 20.79 9.26 -9.25
N ALA A 222 20.15 9.93 -10.21
CA ALA A 222 20.77 10.40 -11.46
C ALA A 222 21.24 11.87 -11.35
N PRO A 223 22.29 12.29 -12.09
CA PRO A 223 22.96 13.57 -11.89
C PRO A 223 22.21 14.77 -12.51
N LYS A 224 22.40 15.96 -11.91
CA LYS A 224 21.89 17.28 -12.35
C LYS A 224 22.38 17.63 -13.77
N ARG A 225 21.48 18.05 -14.66
CA ARG A 225 21.80 18.68 -15.96
C ARG A 225 21.14 20.06 -16.10
N PRO A 226 21.66 20.95 -16.97
CA PRO A 226 21.47 22.40 -16.88
C PRO A 226 20.15 22.88 -17.50
N LYS A 227 19.67 24.01 -16.95
CA LYS A 227 18.39 24.68 -17.25
C LYS A 227 18.33 25.20 -18.70
N GLN A 228 17.20 25.00 -19.37
CA GLN A 228 16.81 25.77 -20.56
C GLN A 228 15.59 26.61 -20.21
N HIS A 229 15.73 27.93 -20.31
CA HIS A 229 14.64 28.89 -20.20
C HIS A 229 13.86 28.89 -21.52
N ILE A 230 12.56 28.60 -21.45
CA ILE A 230 11.62 28.87 -22.55
C ILE A 230 10.94 30.20 -22.22
N THR A 231 11.33 31.24 -22.95
CA THR A 231 10.61 32.52 -23.01
C THR A 231 9.52 32.42 -24.07
N THR A 232 8.26 32.57 -23.67
CA THR A 232 7.19 32.87 -24.64
C THR A 232 6.25 33.93 -24.07
N ASN A 233 6.03 34.95 -24.90
CA ASN A 233 5.36 36.21 -24.64
C ASN A 233 3.98 36.13 -23.98
N GLU A 234 3.79 37.07 -23.05
CA GLU A 234 2.61 37.36 -22.27
C GLU A 234 1.53 38.17 -23.04
N ALA A 235 0.34 38.22 -22.44
CA ALA A 235 -0.56 39.38 -22.37
C ALA A 235 -1.83 39.46 -23.24
N LEU A 236 -2.17 38.50 -24.12
CA LEU A 236 -3.44 38.57 -24.89
C LEU A 236 -4.36 37.33 -24.83
N VAL A 237 -4.04 36.30 -24.03
CA VAL A 237 -4.82 35.03 -23.97
C VAL A 237 -5.49 34.81 -22.60
N ALA A 238 -5.54 35.83 -21.73
CA ALA A 238 -5.92 35.68 -20.33
C ALA A 238 -7.38 35.23 -20.08
N HIS A 239 -8.28 35.32 -21.06
CA HIS A 239 -9.71 35.04 -20.87
C HIS A 239 -10.15 33.58 -21.04
N HIS A 240 -9.23 32.62 -21.26
CA HIS A 240 -9.58 31.19 -21.44
C HIS A 240 -8.73 30.21 -20.62
N ILE A 241 -8.01 30.68 -19.59
CA ILE A 241 -7.12 29.84 -18.77
C ILE A 241 -7.75 29.61 -17.40
N ALA A 242 -8.16 28.38 -17.12
CA ALA A 242 -8.74 27.98 -15.83
C ALA A 242 -7.66 27.87 -14.75
N LEU A 243 -6.49 27.32 -15.09
CA LEU A 243 -5.36 27.15 -14.18
C LEU A 243 -4.03 27.45 -14.89
N ARG A 244 -3.15 28.22 -14.24
CA ARG A 244 -1.79 28.48 -14.69
C ARG A 244 -0.81 28.23 -13.56
N VAL A 245 0.20 27.41 -13.81
CA VAL A 245 1.26 27.05 -12.87
C VAL A 245 2.59 27.53 -13.43
N GLU A 246 3.32 28.31 -12.63
CA GLU A 246 4.58 28.93 -13.05
C GLU A 246 5.70 28.69 -12.06
N ASN A 247 6.85 28.23 -12.57
CA ASN A 247 8.10 28.00 -11.84
C ASN A 247 7.90 27.19 -10.55
N LEU A 248 6.92 26.28 -10.53
CA LEU A 248 6.50 25.56 -9.34
C LEU A 248 7.62 24.62 -8.89
N THR A 249 8.14 24.89 -7.69
CA THR A 249 9.10 24.02 -7.01
C THR A 249 8.54 23.63 -5.65
N VAL A 250 8.53 22.33 -5.35
CA VAL A 250 8.01 21.79 -4.08
C VAL A 250 9.09 21.00 -3.38
N GLN A 251 9.32 21.30 -2.11
CA GLN A 251 10.36 20.68 -1.29
C GLN A 251 9.78 19.96 -0.07
N TYR A 252 10.35 18.79 0.24
CA TYR A 252 10.02 17.98 1.42
C TYR A 252 11.24 17.86 2.35
N PRO A 253 11.04 17.77 3.68
CA PRO A 253 12.13 17.52 4.62
C PRO A 253 12.67 16.10 4.47
N LYS A 254 14.00 15.95 4.42
CA LYS A 254 14.74 14.69 4.38
C LYS A 254 16.09 14.87 5.09
N ASN A 255 16.38 14.07 6.12
CA ASN A 255 17.65 14.06 6.85
C ASN A 255 18.15 15.47 7.26
N ASN A 256 17.31 16.26 7.95
CA ASN A 256 17.57 17.66 8.33
C ASN A 256 17.82 18.65 7.16
N ALA A 257 17.61 18.26 5.91
CA ALA A 257 17.65 19.13 4.74
C ALA A 257 16.30 19.13 4.01
N TYR A 258 16.12 20.04 3.05
CA TYR A 258 14.98 20.03 2.13
C TYR A 258 15.41 19.43 0.78
N THR A 259 14.64 18.48 0.27
CA THR A 259 14.83 17.88 -1.05
C THR A 259 13.71 18.32 -1.98
N SER A 260 14.06 18.78 -3.17
CA SER A 260 13.07 19.15 -4.20
C SER A 260 12.49 17.89 -4.82
N VAL A 261 11.16 17.75 -4.74
CA VAL A 261 10.39 16.64 -5.33
C VAL A 261 9.77 17.06 -6.66
N VAL A 262 9.40 18.33 -6.79
CA VAL A 262 8.96 18.97 -8.03
C VAL A 262 9.83 20.19 -8.23
N SER A 263 10.29 20.44 -9.44
CA SER A 263 11.22 21.53 -9.74
C SER A 263 10.91 22.16 -11.09
N ASP A 264 10.67 23.47 -11.07
CA ASP A 264 10.51 24.31 -12.26
C ASP A 264 9.41 23.84 -13.22
N VAL A 265 8.26 23.49 -12.64
CA VAL A 265 7.10 23.02 -13.42
C VAL A 265 6.28 24.22 -13.90
N ASN A 266 6.04 24.25 -15.21
CA ASN A 266 5.33 25.32 -15.92
C ASN A 266 4.27 24.73 -16.85
N PHE A 267 3.00 25.04 -16.65
CA PHE A 267 1.92 24.64 -17.56
C PHE A 267 0.63 25.44 -17.34
N SER A 268 -0.30 25.33 -18.28
CA SER A 268 -1.63 25.92 -18.18
C SER A 268 -2.71 24.97 -18.69
N VAL A 269 -3.89 25.06 -18.07
CA VAL A 269 -5.12 24.35 -18.43
C VAL A 269 -6.15 25.37 -18.89
N LYS A 270 -6.67 25.20 -20.09
CA LYS A 270 -7.74 26.05 -20.62
C LYS A 270 -9.10 25.64 -20.04
N GLU A 271 -10.06 26.55 -20.11
CA GLU A 271 -11.45 26.23 -19.78
C GLU A 271 -11.99 25.11 -20.69
N GLY A 272 -12.62 24.10 -20.08
CA GLY A 272 -13.16 22.94 -20.79
C GLY A 272 -12.09 21.97 -21.34
N GLU A 273 -10.81 22.17 -21.01
CA GLU A 273 -9.71 21.30 -21.44
C GLU A 273 -9.48 20.15 -20.45
N VAL A 274 -9.15 18.98 -20.97
CA VAL A 274 -8.57 17.87 -20.19
C VAL A 274 -7.07 17.79 -20.42
N LEU A 275 -6.30 18.16 -19.39
CA LEU A 275 -4.85 18.04 -19.36
C LEU A 275 -4.41 16.73 -18.67
N GLY A 276 -3.67 15.90 -19.38
CA GLY A 276 -3.09 14.67 -18.84
C GLY A 276 -1.73 14.91 -18.18
N ILE A 277 -1.47 14.25 -17.06
CA ILE A 277 -0.13 14.19 -16.45
C ILE A 277 0.26 12.72 -16.27
N VAL A 278 1.28 12.30 -17.00
CA VAL A 278 1.80 10.91 -16.99
C VAL A 278 3.23 10.87 -16.49
N GLY A 279 3.59 9.78 -15.83
CA GLY A 279 4.95 9.47 -15.43
C GLY A 279 5.00 8.30 -14.46
N GLU A 280 6.18 7.76 -14.22
CA GLU A 280 6.40 6.70 -13.24
C GLU A 280 5.96 7.11 -11.81
N SER A 281 5.74 6.11 -10.96
CA SER A 281 5.51 6.36 -9.53
C SER A 281 6.68 7.18 -8.94
N GLY A 282 6.36 8.18 -8.12
CA GLY A 282 7.37 9.09 -7.57
C GLY A 282 7.88 10.20 -8.51
N SER A 283 7.31 10.37 -9.71
CA SER A 283 7.71 11.47 -10.61
C SER A 283 7.23 12.87 -10.20
N GLY A 284 6.46 13.00 -9.13
CA GLY A 284 5.98 14.28 -8.59
C GLY A 284 4.55 14.67 -8.97
N LYS A 285 3.80 13.83 -9.70
CA LYS A 285 2.45 14.15 -10.20
C LYS A 285 1.45 14.52 -9.09
N SER A 286 1.30 13.66 -8.08
CA SER A 286 0.40 13.91 -6.94
C SER A 286 0.88 15.07 -6.07
N THR A 287 2.19 15.37 -6.07
CA THR A 287 2.74 16.57 -5.42
C THR A 287 2.31 17.85 -6.14
N VAL A 288 2.27 17.85 -7.47
CA VAL A 288 1.73 18.97 -8.26
C VAL A 288 0.25 19.17 -7.95
N ALA A 289 -0.55 18.10 -7.94
CA ALA A 289 -1.96 18.15 -7.56
C ALA A 289 -2.16 18.76 -6.16
N ALA A 290 -1.42 18.25 -5.17
CA ALA A 290 -1.48 18.73 -3.80
C ALA A 290 -1.04 20.19 -3.65
N ALA A 291 -0.07 20.65 -4.45
CA ALA A 291 0.35 22.05 -4.47
C ALA A 291 -0.74 22.97 -5.02
N ILE A 292 -1.45 22.57 -6.08
CA ILE A 292 -2.55 23.35 -6.68
C ILE A 292 -3.65 23.64 -5.65
N ILE A 293 -4.03 22.64 -4.86
CA ILE A 293 -5.04 22.80 -3.81
C ILE A 293 -4.47 23.28 -2.47
N GLN A 294 -3.18 23.64 -2.40
CA GLN A 294 -2.49 24.06 -1.17
C GLN A 294 -2.58 23.03 -0.01
N GLN A 295 -2.63 21.73 -0.31
CA GLN A 295 -2.66 20.64 0.68
C GLN A 295 -1.39 19.78 0.61
N LEU A 296 -0.24 20.41 0.72
CA LEU A 296 1.02 19.70 0.86
C LEU A 296 1.10 18.97 2.22
N ARG A 297 1.69 17.77 2.22
CA ARG A 297 1.78 16.93 3.42
C ARG A 297 2.97 17.33 4.29
N GLY A 298 2.80 17.30 5.62
CA GLY A 298 3.87 17.50 6.59
C GLY A 298 4.46 18.92 6.53
N LYS A 299 5.78 19.04 6.64
CA LYS A 299 6.50 20.34 6.55
C LYS A 299 6.94 20.69 5.13
N ALA A 300 6.26 20.14 4.11
CA ALA A 300 6.55 20.47 2.73
C ALA A 300 6.12 21.90 2.41
N HIS A 301 6.85 22.56 1.52
CA HIS A 301 6.55 23.94 1.15
C HIS A 301 6.90 24.21 -0.33
N VAL A 302 6.41 25.34 -0.83
CA VAL A 302 6.63 25.82 -2.20
C VAL A 302 7.58 27.02 -2.18
N PRO A 303 8.91 26.82 -2.16
CA PRO A 303 9.89 27.90 -2.06
C PRO A 303 9.79 28.92 -3.21
N THR A 304 9.46 28.47 -4.43
CA THR A 304 9.35 29.32 -5.61
C THR A 304 8.17 28.93 -6.47
N GLY A 305 7.68 29.89 -7.26
CA GLY A 305 6.58 29.72 -8.21
C GLY A 305 5.24 30.18 -7.68
N SER A 306 4.32 30.40 -8.60
CA SER A 306 2.95 30.86 -8.37
C SER A 306 1.95 29.94 -9.06
N ILE A 307 0.76 29.85 -8.48
CA ILE A 307 -0.34 29.05 -9.02
C ILE A 307 -1.55 29.98 -9.13
N TYR A 308 -1.97 30.25 -10.35
CA TYR A 308 -3.10 31.11 -10.63
C TYR A 308 -4.33 30.27 -10.97
N PHE A 309 -5.41 30.46 -10.22
CA PHE A 309 -6.72 29.89 -10.51
C PHE A 309 -7.69 31.03 -10.86
N GLU A 310 -8.32 30.97 -12.04
CA GLU A 310 -9.14 32.07 -12.58
C GLU A 310 -8.44 33.46 -12.49
N GLY A 311 -7.11 33.49 -12.68
CA GLY A 311 -6.29 34.71 -12.63
C GLY A 311 -5.82 35.15 -11.24
N GLN A 312 -6.25 34.48 -10.16
CA GLN A 312 -5.87 34.80 -8.78
C GLN A 312 -4.79 33.86 -8.26
N ASP A 313 -3.73 34.39 -7.62
CA ASP A 313 -2.66 33.56 -7.05
C ASP A 313 -3.15 32.88 -5.75
N VAL A 314 -3.35 31.56 -5.81
CA VAL A 314 -3.88 30.77 -4.69
C VAL A 314 -2.92 30.70 -3.50
N LYS A 315 -1.65 31.12 -3.66
CA LYS A 315 -0.71 31.25 -2.52
C LYS A 315 -1.05 32.43 -1.61
N GLN A 316 -1.76 33.44 -2.12
CA GLN A 316 -2.14 34.63 -1.37
C GLN A 316 -3.47 34.48 -0.65
N PHE A 317 -4.18 33.37 -0.90
CA PHE A 317 -5.46 33.09 -0.29
C PHE A 317 -5.31 32.83 1.22
N SER A 318 -6.19 33.43 1.99
CA SER A 318 -6.45 33.07 3.38
C SER A 318 -6.99 31.65 3.50
N ASP A 319 -6.97 31.10 4.72
CA ASP A 319 -7.50 29.75 4.98
C ASP A 319 -8.98 29.61 4.61
N GLU A 320 -9.77 30.68 4.72
CA GLU A 320 -11.19 30.68 4.35
C GLU A 320 -11.39 30.75 2.83
N GLU A 321 -10.59 31.54 2.11
CA GLU A 321 -10.60 31.54 0.63
C GLU A 321 -10.15 30.19 0.08
N LEU A 322 -9.14 29.55 0.69
CA LEU A 322 -8.74 28.18 0.34
C LEU A 322 -9.85 27.16 0.65
N ARG A 323 -10.63 27.36 1.71
CA ARG A 323 -11.77 26.51 2.04
C ARG A 323 -12.91 26.66 1.03
N GLN A 324 -13.13 27.84 0.47
CA GLN A 324 -14.10 28.06 -0.59
C GLN A 324 -13.60 27.51 -1.94
N LEU A 325 -12.31 27.70 -2.24
CA LEU A 325 -11.68 27.15 -3.44
C LEU A 325 -11.83 25.62 -3.48
N ARG A 326 -11.50 24.94 -2.38
CA ARG A 326 -11.62 23.48 -2.26
C ARG A 326 -13.09 23.09 -2.16
N GLY A 327 -13.52 22.12 -2.96
CA GLY A 327 -14.88 21.59 -2.88
C GLY A 327 -15.92 22.41 -3.65
N GLN A 328 -15.93 23.75 -3.59
CA GLN A 328 -16.86 24.55 -4.41
C GLN A 328 -16.35 24.84 -5.81
N GLN A 329 -15.07 25.18 -5.96
CA GLN A 329 -14.50 25.57 -7.26
C GLN A 329 -13.62 24.46 -7.85
N ILE A 330 -12.84 23.78 -7.00
CA ILE A 330 -11.98 22.65 -7.36
C ILE A 330 -12.47 21.38 -6.66
N GLY A 331 -12.93 20.40 -7.44
CA GLY A 331 -13.15 19.03 -7.01
C GLY A 331 -11.84 18.22 -7.04
N TYR A 332 -11.60 17.39 -6.03
CA TYR A 332 -10.42 16.52 -5.97
C TYR A 332 -10.82 15.05 -5.81
N ILE A 333 -10.47 14.24 -6.79
CA ILE A 333 -10.61 12.77 -6.75
C ILE A 333 -9.23 12.22 -6.39
N ALA A 334 -9.02 11.91 -5.11
CA ALA A 334 -7.70 11.53 -4.58
C ALA A 334 -7.27 10.09 -4.95
N GLN A 335 -5.96 9.85 -4.93
CA GLN A 335 -5.41 8.50 -5.06
C GLN A 335 -5.89 7.58 -3.91
N ALA A 336 -6.15 6.31 -4.23
CA ALA A 336 -6.67 5.32 -3.29
C ALA A 336 -8.01 5.70 -2.63
N ALA A 337 -8.82 6.52 -3.30
CA ALA A 337 -10.10 6.97 -2.77
C ALA A 337 -11.09 5.84 -2.45
N MET A 338 -10.89 4.62 -2.98
CA MET A 338 -11.65 3.44 -2.54
C MET A 338 -11.55 3.17 -1.03
N ASN A 339 -10.46 3.61 -0.39
CA ASN A 339 -10.27 3.61 1.06
C ASN A 339 -10.67 4.95 1.73
N ALA A 340 -10.99 5.98 0.95
CA ALA A 340 -11.42 7.29 1.47
C ALA A 340 -12.87 7.29 1.94
N LEU A 341 -13.71 6.39 1.43
CA LEU A 341 -15.05 6.21 1.96
C LEU A 341 -14.99 5.60 3.36
N ASN A 342 -15.57 6.29 4.33
CA ASN A 342 -15.67 5.81 5.70
C ASN A 342 -16.61 4.59 5.75
N PRO A 343 -16.13 3.40 6.18
CA PRO A 343 -16.90 2.16 6.11
C PRO A 343 -18.07 2.08 7.09
N VAL A 344 -18.10 2.95 8.10
CA VAL A 344 -19.18 2.99 9.10
C VAL A 344 -20.21 4.09 8.82
N LEU A 345 -20.07 4.82 7.70
CA LEU A 345 -21.03 5.84 7.26
C LEU A 345 -21.69 5.41 5.95
N SER A 346 -22.98 5.72 5.80
CA SER A 346 -23.67 5.55 4.53
C SER A 346 -23.14 6.54 3.49
N VAL A 347 -23.39 6.23 2.21
CA VAL A 347 -23.08 7.14 1.09
C VAL A 347 -23.76 8.50 1.28
N GLU A 348 -25.04 8.50 1.63
CA GLU A 348 -25.85 9.70 1.87
C GLU A 348 -25.22 10.60 2.93
N ARG A 349 -24.76 10.02 4.05
CA ARG A 349 -24.18 10.80 5.14
C ARG A 349 -22.89 11.50 4.70
N GLN A 350 -22.05 10.82 3.92
CA GLN A 350 -20.78 11.36 3.44
C GLN A 350 -21.00 12.42 2.34
N LEU A 351 -21.94 12.19 1.41
CA LEU A 351 -22.30 13.20 0.39
C LEU A 351 -22.93 14.44 1.03
N LYS A 352 -23.79 14.25 2.04
CA LYS A 352 -24.36 15.35 2.81
C LYS A 352 -23.30 16.17 3.52
N GLU A 353 -22.29 15.53 4.10
CA GLU A 353 -21.17 16.23 4.74
C GLU A 353 -20.41 17.11 3.75
N ALA A 354 -20.13 16.60 2.55
CA ALA A 354 -19.48 17.37 1.48
C ALA A 354 -20.31 18.59 1.04
N ILE A 355 -21.65 18.52 1.07
CA ILE A 355 -22.52 19.67 0.78
C ILE A 355 -22.47 20.68 1.93
N VAL A 356 -22.73 20.23 3.16
CA VAL A 356 -22.88 21.11 4.33
C VAL A 356 -21.56 21.78 4.70
N ALA A 357 -20.42 21.16 4.38
CA ALA A 357 -19.09 21.75 4.56
C ALA A 357 -18.89 23.04 3.74
N HIS A 358 -19.65 23.22 2.65
CA HIS A 358 -19.43 24.31 1.69
C HIS A 358 -20.70 25.11 1.37
N ALA A 359 -21.89 24.67 1.77
CA ALA A 359 -23.14 25.37 1.45
C ALA A 359 -24.17 25.28 2.57
N HIS A 360 -24.90 26.37 2.78
CA HIS A 360 -26.07 26.41 3.65
C HIS A 360 -27.33 26.15 2.83
N VAL A 361 -27.75 24.89 2.78
CA VAL A 361 -28.90 24.44 1.99
C VAL A 361 -29.90 23.68 2.83
N SER A 362 -31.16 23.72 2.42
CA SER A 362 -32.24 23.00 3.12
C SER A 362 -32.08 21.49 3.00
N LYS A 363 -32.63 20.70 3.93
CA LYS A 363 -32.60 19.23 3.87
C LYS A 363 -33.16 18.70 2.54
N LYS A 364 -34.26 19.27 2.06
CA LYS A 364 -34.91 18.87 0.79
C LYS A 364 -33.98 19.09 -0.41
N GLU A 365 -33.22 20.18 -0.39
CA GLU A 365 -32.25 20.48 -1.44
C GLU A 365 -31.02 19.55 -1.39
N ILE A 366 -30.56 19.21 -0.18
CA ILE A 366 -29.50 18.20 0.01
C ILE A 366 -29.91 16.87 -0.61
N ASP A 367 -31.11 16.38 -0.28
CA ASP A 367 -31.63 15.12 -0.81
C ASP A 367 -31.70 15.15 -2.34
N ALA A 368 -32.21 16.24 -2.92
CA ALA A 368 -32.30 16.40 -4.36
C ALA A 368 -30.92 16.42 -5.05
N ARG A 369 -29.93 17.11 -4.48
CA ARG A 369 -28.55 17.14 -5.02
C ARG A 369 -27.88 15.78 -4.95
N ILE A 370 -28.09 15.03 -3.87
CA ILE A 370 -27.56 13.67 -3.72
C ILE A 370 -28.14 12.76 -4.81
N ASP A 371 -29.46 12.79 -5.01
CA ASP A 371 -30.11 11.96 -6.01
C ASP A 371 -29.67 12.37 -7.44
N GLU A 372 -29.56 13.68 -7.71
CA GLU A 372 -29.06 14.22 -8.99
C GLU A 372 -27.65 13.71 -9.30
N VAL A 373 -26.70 13.87 -8.36
CA VAL A 373 -25.31 13.47 -8.61
C VAL A 373 -25.14 11.96 -8.74
N LEU A 374 -25.92 11.18 -7.98
CA LEU A 374 -25.87 9.72 -8.06
C LEU A 374 -26.32 9.26 -9.44
N MET A 375 -27.40 9.84 -9.97
CA MET A 375 -27.85 9.56 -11.33
C MET A 375 -26.81 9.97 -12.38
N GLN A 376 -26.15 11.12 -12.22
CA GLN A 376 -25.08 11.58 -13.13
C GLN A 376 -23.91 10.59 -13.19
N VAL A 377 -23.52 10.00 -12.05
CA VAL A 377 -22.46 8.98 -12.01
C VAL A 377 -22.94 7.57 -12.35
N GLY A 378 -24.21 7.40 -12.74
CA GLY A 378 -24.79 6.11 -13.13
C GLY A 378 -25.11 5.18 -11.96
N LEU A 379 -25.42 5.74 -10.79
CA LEU A 379 -25.91 5.02 -9.62
C LEU A 379 -27.37 5.36 -9.36
N GLU A 380 -28.20 4.33 -9.19
CA GLU A 380 -29.59 4.54 -8.75
C GLU A 380 -29.63 5.20 -7.35
N PRO A 381 -30.55 6.14 -7.09
CA PRO A 381 -30.66 6.84 -5.80
C PRO A 381 -30.79 5.91 -4.58
N LYS A 382 -31.31 4.69 -4.75
CA LYS A 382 -31.39 3.68 -3.67
C LYS A 382 -30.03 3.37 -3.04
N TRP A 383 -28.94 3.51 -3.79
CA TRP A 383 -27.57 3.24 -3.32
C TRP A 383 -27.06 4.29 -2.33
N ARG A 384 -27.76 5.42 -2.14
CA ARG A 384 -27.40 6.42 -1.12
C ARG A 384 -27.44 5.86 0.30
N TYR A 385 -28.26 4.85 0.55
CA TYR A 385 -28.38 4.22 1.87
C TYR A 385 -27.34 3.12 2.12
N ALA A 386 -26.60 2.71 1.10
CA ALA A 386 -25.59 1.67 1.22
C ALA A 386 -24.34 2.16 1.96
N PHE A 387 -23.63 1.22 2.57
CA PHE A 387 -22.31 1.42 3.14
C PHE A 387 -21.22 1.06 2.12
N SER A 388 -19.99 1.56 2.33
CA SER A 388 -18.91 1.33 1.37
C SER A 388 -18.65 -0.16 1.10
N HIS A 389 -18.75 -1.02 2.13
CA HIS A 389 -18.52 -2.45 2.02
C HIS A 389 -19.60 -3.20 1.21
N GLU A 390 -20.76 -2.59 0.99
CA GLU A 390 -21.87 -3.16 0.19
C GLU A 390 -21.76 -2.81 -1.30
N LEU A 391 -20.85 -1.90 -1.66
CA LEU A 391 -20.64 -1.43 -3.02
C LEU A 391 -19.48 -2.17 -3.70
N SER A 392 -19.63 -2.43 -5.00
CA SER A 392 -18.53 -2.92 -5.86
C SER A 392 -17.44 -1.86 -6.02
N GLY A 393 -16.27 -2.25 -6.52
CA GLY A 393 -15.16 -1.32 -6.67
C GLY A 393 -15.48 -0.11 -7.58
N GLY A 394 -16.09 -0.37 -8.73
CA GLY A 394 -16.56 0.68 -9.64
C GLY A 394 -17.66 1.55 -9.02
N MET A 395 -18.58 0.97 -8.24
CA MET A 395 -19.63 1.74 -7.55
C MET A 395 -19.03 2.68 -6.50
N ARG A 396 -18.03 2.24 -5.72
CA ARG A 396 -17.32 3.10 -4.78
C ARG A 396 -16.64 4.25 -5.51
N GLN A 397 -15.98 3.97 -6.64
CA GLN A 397 -15.34 5.00 -7.46
C GLN A 397 -16.35 6.03 -7.98
N ARG A 398 -17.52 5.58 -8.44
CA ARG A 398 -18.63 6.47 -8.84
C ARG A 398 -19.10 7.35 -7.67
N VAL A 399 -19.21 6.81 -6.46
CA VAL A 399 -19.54 7.62 -5.25
C VAL A 399 -18.47 8.67 -4.95
N ILE A 400 -17.19 8.36 -5.10
CA ILE A 400 -16.09 9.32 -4.90
C ILE A 400 -16.15 10.43 -5.94
N ILE A 401 -16.40 10.09 -7.21
CA ILE A 401 -16.59 11.06 -8.29
C ILE A 401 -17.80 11.96 -7.96
N ALA A 402 -18.92 11.36 -7.52
CA ALA A 402 -20.08 12.11 -7.09
C ALA A 402 -19.77 13.07 -5.94
N MET A 403 -18.99 12.64 -4.95
CA MET A 403 -18.57 13.49 -3.84
C MET A 403 -17.71 14.68 -4.29
N ALA A 404 -16.81 14.47 -5.27
CA ALA A 404 -16.01 15.55 -5.83
C ALA A 404 -16.85 16.54 -6.66
N LEU A 405 -17.97 16.09 -7.23
CA LEU A 405 -18.83 16.89 -8.12
C LEU A 405 -20.09 17.46 -7.45
N ILE A 406 -20.42 17.04 -6.23
CA ILE A 406 -21.68 17.36 -5.55
C ILE A 406 -21.95 18.87 -5.43
N ASN A 407 -20.89 19.65 -5.29
CA ASN A 407 -20.93 21.11 -5.18
C ASN A 407 -20.76 21.83 -6.53
N LYS A 408 -20.82 21.09 -7.65
CA LYS A 408 -20.75 21.58 -9.03
C LYS A 408 -19.50 22.44 -9.28
N PRO A 409 -18.28 21.91 -9.01
CA PRO A 409 -17.04 22.63 -9.27
C PRO A 409 -16.86 22.92 -10.76
N LYS A 410 -16.06 23.95 -11.09
CA LYS A 410 -15.67 24.24 -12.48
C LYS A 410 -14.42 23.47 -12.91
N PHE A 411 -13.61 23.05 -11.94
CA PHE A 411 -12.33 22.39 -12.17
C PHE A 411 -12.24 21.10 -11.36
N VAL A 412 -11.68 20.05 -11.97
CA VAL A 412 -11.49 18.75 -11.30
C VAL A 412 -10.04 18.29 -11.44
N ILE A 413 -9.45 17.85 -10.34
CA ILE A 413 -8.17 17.12 -10.36
C ILE A 413 -8.48 15.66 -10.04
N ALA A 414 -8.23 14.78 -11.01
CA ALA A 414 -8.39 13.35 -10.87
C ALA A 414 -7.01 12.69 -10.75
N ASP A 415 -6.65 12.29 -9.52
CA ASP A 415 -5.35 11.71 -9.19
C ASP A 415 -5.44 10.18 -9.11
N GLU A 416 -5.01 9.50 -10.16
CA GLU A 416 -5.12 8.06 -10.32
C GLU A 416 -6.55 7.51 -10.12
N PRO A 417 -7.56 8.04 -10.83
CA PRO A 417 -8.98 7.73 -10.59
C PRO A 417 -9.38 6.29 -10.97
N THR A 418 -8.49 5.53 -11.60
CA THR A 418 -8.73 4.16 -12.06
C THR A 418 -7.85 3.13 -11.36
N THR A 419 -6.95 3.54 -10.47
CA THR A 419 -6.03 2.63 -9.78
C THR A 419 -6.80 1.66 -8.88
N GLY A 420 -6.45 0.36 -8.95
CA GLY A 420 -7.06 -0.69 -8.14
C GLY A 420 -8.39 -1.24 -8.67
N LEU A 421 -8.87 -0.74 -9.81
CA LEU A 421 -10.04 -1.26 -10.52
C LEU A 421 -9.64 -2.25 -11.62
N ASP A 422 -10.55 -3.15 -11.98
CA ASP A 422 -10.39 -4.04 -13.14
C ASP A 422 -10.45 -3.26 -14.46
N VAL A 423 -9.77 -3.75 -15.49
CA VAL A 423 -9.58 -3.03 -16.77
C VAL A 423 -10.89 -2.59 -17.42
N ILE A 424 -11.96 -3.39 -17.30
CA ILE A 424 -13.27 -3.04 -17.88
C ILE A 424 -13.87 -1.85 -17.13
N VAL A 425 -13.91 -1.91 -15.80
CA VAL A 425 -14.40 -0.79 -14.97
C VAL A 425 -13.53 0.45 -15.13
N GLN A 426 -12.21 0.33 -15.32
CA GLN A 426 -11.35 1.49 -15.60
C GLN A 426 -11.83 2.25 -16.86
N VAL A 427 -12.13 1.52 -17.94
CA VAL A 427 -12.64 2.12 -19.19
C VAL A 427 -13.99 2.80 -18.94
N GLU A 428 -14.90 2.16 -18.20
CA GLU A 428 -16.19 2.77 -17.84
C GLU A 428 -16.04 4.07 -17.04
N ILE A 429 -15.11 4.11 -16.08
CA ILE A 429 -14.85 5.30 -15.27
C ILE A 429 -14.24 6.42 -16.12
N ILE A 430 -13.33 6.10 -17.04
CA ILE A 430 -12.75 7.07 -17.97
C ILE A 430 -13.85 7.66 -18.88
N GLN A 431 -14.71 6.81 -19.44
CA GLN A 431 -15.84 7.26 -20.26
C GLN A 431 -16.82 8.12 -19.46
N LEU A 432 -17.09 7.75 -18.21
CA LEU A 432 -17.92 8.53 -17.31
C LEU A 432 -17.32 9.93 -17.08
N LEU A 433 -16.03 10.01 -16.75
CA LEU A 433 -15.35 11.29 -16.54
C LEU A 433 -15.36 12.15 -17.80
N ARG A 434 -15.17 11.58 -18.99
CA ARG A 434 -15.27 12.33 -20.25
C ARG A 434 -16.69 12.84 -20.50
N LYS A 435 -17.71 12.03 -20.21
CA LYS A 435 -19.11 12.43 -20.32
C LYS A 435 -19.43 13.58 -19.37
N LEU A 436 -19.08 13.45 -18.09
CA LEU A 436 -19.29 14.48 -17.08
C LEU A 436 -18.56 15.78 -17.46
N GLN A 437 -17.35 15.66 -18.00
CA GLN A 437 -16.58 16.80 -18.49
C GLN A 437 -17.32 17.57 -19.59
N GLN A 438 -17.94 16.86 -20.55
CA GLN A 438 -18.72 17.46 -21.62
C GLN A 438 -20.06 18.05 -21.12
N ASP A 439 -20.80 17.27 -20.33
CA ASP A 439 -22.13 17.65 -19.84
C ASP A 439 -22.07 18.88 -18.91
N MET A 440 -20.99 19.03 -18.14
CA MET A 440 -20.81 20.10 -17.15
C MET A 440 -19.78 21.17 -17.57
N ASN A 441 -19.20 21.06 -18.78
CA ASN A 441 -18.11 21.93 -19.26
C ASN A 441 -16.95 22.07 -18.26
N LEU A 442 -16.52 20.95 -17.68
CA LEU A 442 -15.47 20.94 -16.66
C LEU A 442 -14.09 21.10 -17.30
N SER A 443 -13.22 21.81 -16.61
CA SER A 443 -11.78 21.75 -16.86
C SER A 443 -11.17 20.67 -15.97
N MET A 444 -10.27 19.84 -16.49
CA MET A 444 -9.79 18.67 -15.74
C MET A 444 -8.29 18.45 -15.87
N ILE A 445 -7.64 18.15 -14.75
CA ILE A 445 -6.33 17.47 -14.74
C ILE A 445 -6.56 16.00 -14.49
N PHE A 446 -6.10 15.15 -15.41
CA PHE A 446 -6.17 13.70 -15.29
C PHE A 446 -4.76 13.13 -15.08
N ILE A 447 -4.49 12.59 -13.90
CA ILE A 447 -3.19 12.05 -13.52
C ILE A 447 -3.28 10.52 -13.53
N SER A 448 -2.36 9.87 -14.24
CA SER A 448 -2.22 8.42 -14.19
C SER A 448 -0.78 7.99 -14.51
N HIS A 449 -0.44 6.77 -14.13
CA HIS A 449 0.77 6.11 -14.62
C HIS A 449 0.49 5.25 -15.87
N ASP A 450 -0.78 5.02 -16.23
CA ASP A 450 -1.21 4.26 -17.40
C ASP A 450 -1.39 5.19 -18.62
N LEU A 451 -0.40 5.20 -19.50
CA LEU A 451 -0.37 6.08 -20.68
C LEU A 451 -1.56 5.83 -21.64
N PRO A 452 -1.95 4.59 -21.98
CA PRO A 452 -3.17 4.29 -22.73
C PRO A 452 -4.43 4.97 -22.18
N ALA A 453 -4.69 4.87 -20.88
CA ALA A 453 -5.84 5.52 -20.25
C ALA A 453 -5.80 7.05 -20.45
N VAL A 454 -4.64 7.69 -20.22
CA VAL A 454 -4.51 9.15 -20.38
C VAL A 454 -4.70 9.58 -21.83
N LEU A 455 -4.11 8.86 -22.79
CA LEU A 455 -4.25 9.17 -24.21
C LEU A 455 -5.69 9.08 -24.71
N SER A 456 -6.54 8.26 -24.06
CA SER A 456 -7.94 8.07 -24.45
C SER A 456 -8.87 9.23 -24.07
N ILE A 457 -8.51 10.03 -23.05
CA ILE A 457 -9.40 11.04 -22.46
C ILE A 457 -8.87 12.48 -22.58
N THR A 458 -7.57 12.67 -22.77
CA THR A 458 -6.92 13.98 -22.66
C THR A 458 -6.71 14.67 -24.00
N ASP A 459 -6.83 16.01 -23.98
CA ASP A 459 -6.61 16.85 -25.16
C ASP A 459 -5.12 17.22 -25.29
N ARG A 460 -4.46 17.53 -24.16
CA ARG A 460 -3.02 17.79 -24.05
C ARG A 460 -2.41 16.88 -22.99
N LEU A 461 -1.13 16.56 -23.14
CA LEU A 461 -0.40 15.63 -22.28
C LEU A 461 0.93 16.23 -21.82
N ILE A 462 1.18 16.15 -20.52
CA ILE A 462 2.46 16.38 -19.85
C ILE A 462 3.05 15.03 -19.48
N ILE A 463 4.33 14.84 -19.80
CA ILE A 463 5.12 13.71 -19.29
C ILE A 463 6.09 14.23 -18.24
N MET A 464 5.97 13.70 -17.02
CA MET A 464 6.81 14.04 -15.88
C MET A 464 7.80 12.93 -15.55
N LYS A 465 9.04 13.32 -15.29
CA LYS A 465 10.08 12.42 -14.76
C LYS A 465 10.92 13.15 -13.72
N TYR A 466 11.17 12.50 -12.58
CA TYR A 466 12.01 13.03 -11.50
C TYR A 466 11.67 14.48 -11.08
N GLY A 467 10.38 14.82 -11.03
CA GLY A 467 9.93 16.15 -10.60
C GLY A 467 9.93 17.23 -11.69
N HIS A 468 10.24 16.88 -12.93
CA HIS A 468 10.30 17.81 -14.06
C HIS A 468 9.33 17.40 -15.18
N ILE A 469 8.81 18.39 -15.90
CA ILE A 469 8.18 18.16 -17.21
C ILE A 469 9.29 17.86 -18.22
N VAL A 470 9.26 16.67 -18.81
CA VAL A 470 10.25 16.25 -19.81
C VAL A 470 9.71 16.26 -21.22
N ASP A 471 8.39 16.30 -21.38
CA ASP A 471 7.74 16.40 -22.68
C ASP A 471 6.32 16.94 -22.53
N PHE A 472 5.84 17.62 -23.58
CA PHE A 472 4.58 18.35 -23.53
C PHE A 472 3.99 18.60 -24.91
N GLY A 473 2.68 18.40 -25.09
CA GLY A 473 1.99 18.74 -26.33
C GLY A 473 0.58 18.16 -26.47
N PRO A 474 -0.05 18.28 -27.65
CA PRO A 474 -1.33 17.63 -27.94
C PRO A 474 -1.21 16.11 -27.82
N SER A 475 -2.13 15.47 -27.10
CA SER A 475 -2.03 14.05 -26.72
C SER A 475 -1.81 13.12 -27.92
N ARG A 476 -2.57 13.33 -29.00
CA ARG A 476 -2.52 12.54 -30.25
C ARG A 476 -1.23 12.72 -31.05
N GLU A 477 -0.62 13.90 -30.94
CA GLU A 477 0.62 14.22 -31.66
C GLU A 477 1.83 13.77 -30.88
N LEU A 478 1.86 13.99 -29.56
CA LEU A 478 2.98 13.65 -28.68
C LEU A 478 3.36 12.16 -28.82
N ALA A 479 2.36 11.28 -28.90
CA ALA A 479 2.57 9.85 -29.10
C ALA A 479 3.28 9.51 -30.42
N LYS A 480 3.15 10.35 -31.45
CA LYS A 480 3.71 10.14 -32.79
C LYS A 480 5.01 10.90 -33.01
N THR A 481 5.12 12.13 -32.51
CA THR A 481 6.16 13.09 -32.91
C THR A 481 7.26 13.29 -31.86
N SER A 482 7.05 12.88 -30.61
CA SER A 482 8.03 13.10 -29.54
C SER A 482 9.43 12.59 -29.89
N THR A 483 10.47 13.38 -29.65
CA THR A 483 11.86 12.95 -29.78
C THR A 483 12.48 12.57 -28.43
N HIS A 484 11.75 12.76 -27.33
CA HIS A 484 12.30 12.57 -26.00
C HIS A 484 12.44 11.06 -25.68
N PRO A 485 13.65 10.57 -25.30
CA PRO A 485 13.90 9.13 -25.13
C PRO A 485 13.01 8.45 -24.09
N TYR A 486 12.66 9.18 -23.01
CA TYR A 486 11.76 8.63 -21.99
C TYR A 486 10.32 8.50 -22.50
N THR A 487 9.83 9.51 -23.22
CA THR A 487 8.50 9.50 -23.81
C THR A 487 8.38 8.34 -24.80
N ARG A 488 9.38 8.15 -25.65
CA ARG A 488 9.43 7.01 -26.57
C ARG A 488 9.38 5.67 -25.85
N ARG A 489 10.19 5.48 -24.81
CA ARG A 489 10.13 4.25 -24.00
C ARG A 489 8.75 3.99 -23.39
N LEU A 490 8.05 5.02 -22.91
CA LEU A 490 6.70 4.88 -22.37
C LEU A 490 5.69 4.50 -23.47
N ILE A 491 5.79 5.09 -24.65
CA ILE A 491 4.92 4.81 -25.80
C ILE A 491 5.19 3.40 -26.34
N ASP A 492 6.45 3.03 -26.51
CA ASP A 492 6.89 1.73 -27.03
C ASP A 492 6.52 0.57 -26.08
N ALA A 493 6.35 0.87 -24.79
CA ALA A 493 5.87 -0.09 -23.80
C ALA A 493 4.35 -0.37 -23.91
N ILE A 494 3.60 0.39 -24.71
CA ILE A 494 2.18 0.13 -24.95
C ILE A 494 2.06 -1.12 -25.83
N PRO A 495 1.39 -2.19 -25.37
CA PRO A 495 1.20 -3.39 -26.18
C PRO A 495 0.33 -3.07 -27.41
N LEU A 496 0.90 -3.21 -28.60
CA LEU A 496 0.16 -3.10 -29.85
C LEU A 496 -0.75 -4.33 -30.00
N LEU A 497 -2.07 -4.13 -29.89
CA LEU A 497 -3.05 -5.13 -30.31
C LEU A 497 -3.00 -5.20 -31.84
N HIS A 498 -2.23 -6.15 -32.37
CA HIS A 498 -2.36 -6.50 -33.78
C HIS A 498 -3.73 -7.16 -33.98
N PRO A 499 -4.63 -6.60 -34.82
CA PRO A 499 -5.83 -7.32 -35.18
C PRO A 499 -5.41 -8.64 -35.80
N LYS A 500 -5.89 -9.74 -35.23
CA LYS A 500 -5.73 -11.07 -35.79
C LYS A 500 -6.34 -11.00 -37.19
N LYS A 501 -5.50 -11.08 -38.24
CA LYS A 501 -5.99 -11.20 -39.62
C LYS A 501 -7.00 -12.33 -39.61
N GLU A 502 -8.26 -12.02 -39.92
CA GLU A 502 -9.25 -13.03 -40.27
C GLU A 502 -8.63 -13.81 -41.44
N GLN A 503 -8.19 -15.04 -41.14
CA GLN A 503 -7.95 -16.02 -42.18
C GLN A 503 -9.31 -16.27 -42.80
N SER A 504 -9.57 -15.60 -43.91
CA SER A 504 -10.53 -16.01 -44.91
C SER A 504 -10.31 -17.51 -45.16
N TYR A 505 -11.12 -18.35 -44.53
CA TYR A 505 -11.35 -19.68 -45.04
C TYR A 505 -12.07 -19.48 -46.36
N GLY A 506 -11.29 -19.47 -47.43
CA GLY A 506 -11.80 -19.58 -48.78
C GLY A 506 -12.69 -20.81 -48.85
N ALA A 507 -13.98 -20.59 -49.06
CA ALA A 507 -14.88 -21.61 -49.57
C ALA A 507 -14.33 -22.02 -50.94
N THR A 508 -13.59 -23.12 -50.96
CA THR A 508 -13.29 -23.82 -52.22
C THR A 508 -14.42 -24.79 -52.45
N ARG A 509 -15.07 -24.62 -53.60
CA ARG A 509 -16.17 -25.43 -54.13
C ARG A 509 -15.81 -26.90 -54.27
#